data_AF-A0A833H715-F1
#
_entry.id   AF-A0A833H715-F1
#
_cell.length_a   1.000
_cell.length_b   1.000
_cell.length_c   1.000
_cell.angle_alpha   90.00
_cell.angle_beta   90.00
_cell.angle_gamma   90.00
#
_symmetry.space_group_name_H-M   'P 1'
#
loop_
_entity.id
_entity.type
_entity.pdbx_description
1 polymer ?
#
loop_
_entity_poly.entity_id
_entity_poly.type
_entity_poly.pdbx_seq_one_letter_code
_entity_poly.pdbx_strand_id
1 'polypeptide(L)' 'MALVYGARGGVYLGGGIPPHVVGSLKTETFASAFRGKGRLEPYLAPIPVYVIKAAEAGLKGAAVAVAAANP' A
#
# COMPACT_ATOMS: atom_id res chain seq x y z
N MET A 1 1.62 -8.16 6.09
CA MET A 1 1.11 -8.86 4.90
C MET A 1 2.06 -8.84 3.69
N ALA A 2 2.96 -7.86 3.54
CA ALA A 2 3.90 -7.83 2.41
C ALA A 2 4.72 -9.12 2.21
N LEU A 3 5.17 -9.75 3.29
CA LEU A 3 5.88 -11.04 3.25
C LEU A 3 4.95 -12.20 2.87
N VAL A 4 3.76 -12.26 3.47
CA VAL A 4 2.77 -13.33 3.25
C VAL A 4 2.37 -13.43 1.77
N TYR A 5 2.19 -12.28 1.12
CA TYR A 5 1.76 -12.21 -0.28
C TYR A 5 2.90 -11.98 -1.28
N GLY A 6 4.15 -11.86 -0.79
CA GLY A 6 5.29 -11.53 -1.64
C GLY A 6 5.07 -10.26 -2.48
N ALA A 7 4.63 -9.16 -1.86
CA ALA A 7 4.14 -7.94 -2.51
C ALA A 7 5.21 -7.10 -3.24
N ARG A 8 5.93 -7.70 -4.21
CA ARG A 8 7.05 -7.08 -4.94
C ARG A 8 6.62 -5.91 -5.84
N GLY A 9 5.36 -5.89 -6.28
CA GLY A 9 4.78 -4.76 -7.01
C GLY A 9 4.46 -3.54 -6.14
N GLY A 10 4.60 -3.66 -4.82
CA GLY A 10 4.33 -2.60 -3.87
C GLY A 10 3.17 -2.89 -2.92
N VAL A 11 3.06 -2.07 -1.89
CA VAL A 11 1.99 -2.08 -0.89
C VAL A 11 1.19 -0.80 -1.02
N TYR A 12 -0.13 -0.90 -1.19
CA TYR A 12 -1.02 0.25 -1.32
C TYR A 12 -1.88 0.38 -0.06
N LEU A 13 -1.73 1.50 0.65
CA LEU A 13 -2.51 1.85 1.83
C LEU A 13 -3.77 2.59 1.37
N GLY A 14 -4.90 1.88 1.40
CA GLY A 14 -6.24 2.42 1.15
C GLY A 14 -7.01 2.69 2.44
N GLY A 15 -8.22 3.22 2.31
CA GLY A 15 -9.09 3.59 3.42
C GLY A 15 -8.94 5.05 3.87
N GLY A 16 -9.76 5.46 4.84
CA GLY A 16 -9.84 6.86 5.24
C GLY A 16 -8.63 7.37 6.02
N ILE A 17 -7.99 6.54 6.86
CA ILE A 17 -6.93 6.98 7.78
C ILE A 17 -5.62 7.39 7.06
N PRO A 18 -5.03 6.56 6.16
CA PRO A 18 -3.70 6.84 5.61
C PRO A 18 -3.53 8.21 4.93
N PRO A 19 -4.52 8.75 4.17
CA PRO A 19 -4.45 10.11 3.64
C PRO A 19 -4.29 11.20 4.69
N HIS A 20 -4.91 11.06 5.87
CA HIS A 20 -4.88 12.06 6.95
C HIS A 20 -3.58 12.02 7.78
N VAL A 21 -2.86 10.88 7.78
CA VAL A 21 -1.60 10.70 8.52
C VAL A 21 -0.38 10.58 7.61
N VAL A 22 -0.49 11.04 6.35
CA VAL A 22 0.58 10.88 5.34
C VAL A 22 1.91 11.50 5.78
N GLY A 23 1.89 12.55 6.59
CA GLY A 23 3.09 13.16 7.17
C GLY A 23 3.86 12.15 8.03
N SER A 24 3.18 11.47 8.94
CA SER A 24 3.76 10.43 9.81
C SER A 24 4.25 9.22 9.00
N LEU A 25 3.52 8.84 7.94
CA LEU A 25 3.90 7.71 7.07
C LEU A 25 5.14 7.98 6.20
N LYS A 26 5.47 9.25 5.94
CA LYS A 26 6.68 9.64 5.21
C LYS A 26 7.94 9.67 6.08
N THR A 27 7.81 9.48 7.39
CA THR A 27 8.96 9.47 8.29
C THR A 27 9.73 8.15 8.23
N GLU A 28 11.01 8.20 8.59
CA GLU A 28 11.84 6.99 8.72
C GLU A 28 11.31 6.00 9.76
N THR A 29 10.50 6.46 10.73
CA THR A 29 9.87 5.60 11.73
C THR A 29 8.99 4.53 11.08
N PHE A 30 8.15 4.91 10.12
CA PHE A 30 7.31 3.97 9.39
C PHE A 30 8.15 3.03 8.53
N ALA A 31 9.11 3.59 7.77
CA ALA A 31 9.97 2.81 6.87
C ALA A 31 10.80 1.77 7.64
N SER A 32 11.37 2.16 8.77
CA SER A 32 12.15 1.29 9.65
C SER A 32 11.28 0.20 10.28
N ALA A 33 10.08 0.53 10.76
CA ALA A 33 9.16 -0.45 11.31
C ALA A 33 8.66 -1.46 10.24
N PHE A 34 8.44 -0.99 9.01
CA PHE A 34 8.06 -1.83 7.89
C PHE A 34 9.16 -2.82 7.50
N ARG A 35 10.40 -2.31 7.35
CA ARG A 35 11.57 -3.11 6.95
C ARG A 35 12.13 -3.98 8.07
N GLY A 36 11.90 -3.59 9.33
CA GLY A 36 12.39 -4.24 10.56
C GLY A 36 11.84 -5.65 10.78
N LYS A 37 12.28 -6.60 9.95
CA LYS A 37 11.94 -8.03 9.97
C LYS A 37 13.19 -8.91 9.91
N GLY A 38 14.26 -8.48 10.60
CA GLY A 38 15.52 -9.21 10.73
C GLY A 38 16.07 -9.65 9.38
N ARG A 39 16.34 -10.95 9.20
CA ARG A 39 16.86 -11.52 7.95
C ARG A 39 16.02 -11.24 6.69
N LEU A 40 14.75 -10.86 6.84
CA LEU A 40 13.85 -10.54 5.74
C LEU A 40 13.84 -9.04 5.38
N GLU A 41 14.61 -8.22 6.08
CA GLU A 41 14.78 -6.81 5.75
C GLU A 41 15.24 -6.60 4.29
N PRO A 42 16.25 -7.31 3.75
CA PRO A 42 16.68 -7.12 2.36
C PRO A 42 15.58 -7.43 1.34
N TYR A 43 14.65 -8.33 1.70
CA TYR A 43 13.50 -8.65 0.87
C TYR A 43 12.47 -7.52 0.86
N LEU A 44 12.25 -6.86 2.00
CA LEU A 44 11.29 -5.77 2.15
C LEU A 44 11.83 -4.40 1.74
N ALA A 45 13.13 -4.19 1.83
CA ALA A 45 13.80 -2.93 1.50
C ALA A 45 13.41 -2.34 0.13
N PRO A 46 13.36 -3.11 -0.97
CA PRO A 46 13.01 -2.59 -2.29
C PRO A 46 11.49 -2.46 -2.52
N ILE A 47 10.63 -2.93 -1.61
CA ILE A 47 9.18 -2.89 -1.81
C ILE A 47 8.66 -1.47 -1.52
N PRO A 48 8.08 -0.77 -2.52
CA PRO A 48 7.53 0.56 -2.29
C PRO A 48 6.20 0.49 -1.52
N VAL A 49 5.94 1.52 -0.72
CA VAL A 49 4.66 1.72 -0.03
C VAL A 49 4.01 3.00 -0.56
N TYR A 50 2.76 2.89 -1.01
CA TYR A 50 1.98 3.97 -1.59
C TYR A 50 0.76 4.27 -0.71
N VAL A 51 0.37 5.54 -0.66
CA VAL A 51 -0.89 5.97 -0.04
C VAL A 51 -1.86 6.35 -1.16
N ILE A 52 -3.02 5.72 -1.20
CA ILE A 52 -4.06 6.05 -2.18
C ILE A 52 -4.74 7.36 -1.74
N LYS A 53 -4.52 8.43 -2.50
CA LYS A 53 -5.14 9.75 -2.28
C LYS A 53 -6.33 10.03 -3.19
N ALA A 54 -6.65 9.12 -4.10
CA ALA A 54 -7.76 9.29 -5.03
C ALA A 54 -9.08 9.33 -4.26
N ALA A 55 -9.87 10.39 -4.49
CA ALA A 55 -11.24 10.44 -4.01
C ALA A 55 -12.03 9.25 -4.56
N GLU A 56 -12.82 8.62 -3.68
CA GLU A 56 -13.74 7.52 -4.03
C GLU A 56 -13.05 6.34 -4.74
N ALA A 57 -11.79 6.03 -4.39
CA ALA A 57 -11.04 4.95 -5.01
C ALA A 57 -11.79 3.60 -5.03
N GLY A 58 -12.56 3.31 -3.98
CA GLY A 58 -13.40 2.12 -3.91
C GLY A 58 -14.54 2.11 -4.95
N LEU A 59 -15.28 3.21 -5.09
CA LEU A 59 -16.34 3.33 -6.09
C LEU A 59 -15.79 3.29 -7.52
N LYS A 60 -14.66 3.94 -7.76
CA LYS A 60 -13.95 3.87 -9.05
C LYS A 60 -13.52 2.44 -9.38
N GLY A 61 -12.95 1.73 -8.39
CA GLY A 61 -12.59 0.33 -8.54
C GLY A 61 -13.81 -0.56 -8.85
N ALA A 62 -14.94 -0.32 -8.18
CA ALA A 62 -16.19 -1.04 -8.44
C ALA A 62 -16.71 -0.80 -9.86
N ALA A 63 -16.67 0.44 -10.35
CA ALA A 63 -17.06 0.78 -11.72
C ALA A 63 -16.17 0.07 -12.76
N VAL A 64 -14.84 0.04 -12.54
CA VAL A 64 -13.91 -0.69 -13.41
C VAL A 64 -14.21 -2.20 -13.39
N ALA A 65 -14.47 -2.76 -12.22
CA ALA A 65 -14.77 -4.19 -12.08
C ALA A 65 -16.06 -4.58 -12.82
N VAL A 66 -17.12 -3.77 -12.74
CA VAL A 66 -18.39 -4.07 -13.42
C VAL A 66 -18.28 -3.92 -14.94
N ALA A 67 -17.51 -2.94 -15.41
CA ALA A 67 -17.24 -2.75 -16.84
C ALA A 67 -16.39 -3.89 -17.41
N ALA A 68 -15.39 -4.37 -16.68
CA ALA A 68 -14.60 -5.52 -17.10
C ALA A 68 -15.39 -6.85 -17.10
N ALA A 69 -16.40 -6.98 -16.24
CA ALA A 69 -17.27 -8.15 -16.18
C ALA A 69 -18.34 -8.18 -17.30
N ASN A 70 -18.61 -7.04 -17.95
CA ASN A 70 -19.60 -6.90 -19.02
C ASN A 70 -18.98 -6.08 -20.18
N PRO A 71 -18.07 -6.69 -20.98
CA PRO A 71 -17.39 -6.00 -22.08
C PRO A 71 -18.34 -5.55 -23.19
#